data_AF-A0A2A5M844-F1
#
_entry.id   AF-A0A2A5M844-F1
#
_cell.length_a   1.000
_cell.length_b   1.000
_cell.length_c   1.000
_cell.angle_alpha   90.00
_cell.angle_beta   90.00
_cell.angle_gamma   90.00
#
_symmetry.space_group_name_H-M   'P 1'
#
loop_
_entity.id
_entity.type
_entity.pdbx_description
1 polymer ?
#
loop_
_entity_poly.entity_id
_entity_poly.type
_entity_poly.pdbx_seq_one_letter_code
_entity_poly.pdbx_strand_id
1 'polypeptide(L)'
;LKAPFSSFANATRRTTLKAPFAWVGGKNYLAKEIIALMPEHKSYIEVFGGALSVFYQKSASKIEVINDINDELINLHLCIRNK
;
A
#
# COMPACT_ATOMS: atom_id res chain seq x y z
N LEU A 1 21.17 -2.72 -33.61
CA LEU A 1 19.79 -2.41 -33.18
C LEU A 1 19.60 -2.83 -31.71
N LYS A 2 19.99 -1.97 -30.76
CA LYS A 2 19.62 -2.07 -29.34
C LYS A 2 19.02 -0.70 -28.99
N ALA A 3 17.72 -0.63 -28.76
CA ALA A 3 17.11 0.58 -28.22
C ALA A 3 17.71 0.87 -26.83
N PRO A 4 17.89 2.14 -26.44
CA PRO A 4 18.32 2.46 -25.10
C PRO A 4 17.12 2.22 -24.19
N PHE A 5 17.15 1.16 -23.40
CA PHE A 5 16.23 1.01 -22.28
C PHE A 5 16.69 2.01 -21.21
N SER A 6 16.34 3.28 -21.41
CA SER A 6 16.63 4.35 -20.47
C SER A 6 15.91 4.05 -19.17
N SER A 7 16.71 3.78 -18.14
CA SER A 7 16.44 3.92 -16.71
C SER A 7 15.02 4.41 -16.36
N PHE A 8 14.13 3.48 -16.08
CA PHE A 8 13.02 3.70 -15.15
C PHE A 8 13.29 2.91 -13.87
N ALA A 9 14.48 3.08 -13.29
CA ALA A 9 14.68 2.76 -11.89
C ALA A 9 13.91 3.82 -11.08
N ASN A 10 12.59 3.64 -10.94
CA ASN A 10 11.85 4.36 -9.93
C ASN A 10 12.44 3.94 -8.59
N ALA A 11 13.30 4.79 -8.02
CA ALA A 11 13.76 4.62 -6.66
C ALA A 11 12.53 4.41 -5.78
N THR A 12 12.43 3.24 -5.15
CA THR A 12 11.34 2.88 -4.25
C THR A 12 11.36 3.89 -3.11
N ARG A 13 10.55 4.95 -3.21
CA ARG A 13 10.45 5.96 -2.15
C ARG A 13 9.95 5.25 -0.91
N ARG A 14 10.83 5.07 0.08
CA ARG A 14 10.43 4.62 1.42
C ARG A 14 9.46 5.65 1.98
N THR A 15 8.31 5.18 2.44
CA THR A 15 7.33 6.04 3.12
C THR A 15 7.64 6.10 4.61
N THR A 16 7.29 7.21 5.24
CA THR A 16 7.31 7.36 6.71
C THR A 16 5.92 7.13 7.31
N LEU A 17 4.93 6.83 6.46
CA LEU A 17 3.54 6.68 6.85
C LEU A 17 3.33 5.41 7.66
N LYS A 18 2.32 5.46 8.52
CA LYS A 18 1.82 4.33 9.32
C LYS A 18 0.30 4.31 9.22
N ALA A 19 -0.28 3.18 9.58
CA ALA A 19 -1.72 3.07 9.73
C ALA A 19 -2.26 4.17 10.67
N PRO A 20 -3.37 4.85 10.31
CA PRO A 20 -3.91 5.97 11.07
C PRO A 20 -4.55 5.55 12.41
N PHE A 21 -4.84 4.25 12.57
CA PHE A 21 -5.41 3.69 13.80
C PHE A 21 -4.93 2.26 14.03
N ALA A 22 -5.05 1.80 15.28
CA ALA A 22 -4.79 0.40 15.63
C ALA A 22 -5.97 -0.49 15.22
N TRP A 23 -5.69 -1.70 14.77
CA TRP A 23 -6.69 -2.69 14.41
C TRP A 23 -6.26 -4.08 14.84
N VAL A 24 -7.21 -4.88 15.32
CA VAL A 24 -6.95 -6.28 15.68
C VAL A 24 -6.48 -7.03 14.44
N GLY A 25 -5.35 -7.72 14.53
CA GLY A 25 -4.72 -8.40 13.40
C GLY A 25 -3.93 -7.50 12.44
N GLY A 26 -3.76 -6.21 12.78
CA GLY A 26 -2.99 -5.25 12.00
C GLY A 26 -1.53 -5.68 11.79
N LYS A 27 -1.07 -5.68 10.55
CA LYS A 27 0.27 -6.14 10.15
C LYS A 27 1.35 -5.05 10.28
N ASN A 28 1.19 -4.11 11.23
CA ASN A 28 2.09 -2.95 11.34
C ASN A 28 3.57 -3.33 11.50
N TYR A 29 3.86 -4.34 12.35
CA TYR A 29 5.22 -4.83 12.57
C TYR A 29 5.76 -5.65 11.40
N LEU A 30 4.90 -6.45 10.76
CA LEU A 30 5.26 -7.33 9.64
C LEU A 30 5.28 -6.64 8.28
N ALA A 31 4.76 -5.42 8.17
CA ALA A 31 4.58 -4.76 6.87
C ALA A 31 5.87 -4.66 6.06
N LYS A 32 7.01 -4.33 6.70
CA LYS A 32 8.30 -4.23 6.01
C LYS A 32 8.73 -5.54 5.37
N GLU A 33 8.52 -6.66 6.07
CA GLU A 33 8.84 -8.00 5.59
C GLU A 33 7.90 -8.40 4.45
N ILE A 34 6.60 -8.16 4.60
CA ILE A 34 5.60 -8.43 3.56
C ILE A 34 5.93 -7.64 2.28
N ILE A 35 6.28 -6.35 2.41
CA ILE A 35 6.63 -5.48 1.28
C ILE A 35 7.89 -5.96 0.56
N ALA A 36 8.90 -6.41 1.30
CA ALA A 36 10.14 -6.92 0.72
C ALA A 36 9.94 -8.18 -0.14
N LEU A 37 8.85 -8.93 0.09
CA LEU A 37 8.48 -10.11 -0.68
C LEU A 37 7.59 -9.79 -1.90
N MET A 38 7.13 -8.55 -2.05
CA MET A 38 6.31 -8.16 -3.20
C MET A 38 7.17 -8.04 -4.46
N PRO A 39 6.77 -8.65 -5.59
CA PRO A 39 7.44 -8.41 -6.87
C PRO A 39 7.18 -6.98 -7.34
N GLU A 40 7.96 -6.53 -8.33
CA GLU A 40 7.64 -5.27 -9.02
C GLU A 40 6.24 -5.35 -9.62
N HIS A 41 5.41 -4.35 -9.33
CA HIS A 41 4.01 -4.33 -9.74
C HIS A 41 3.54 -2.92 -10.03
N LYS A 42 2.53 -2.84 -10.91
CA LYS A 42 1.84 -1.58 -11.24
C LYS A 42 0.56 -1.41 -10.43
N SER A 43 -0.04 -2.52 -10.01
CA SER A 43 -1.31 -2.55 -9.30
C SER A 43 -1.16 -3.24 -7.96
N TYR A 44 -1.69 -2.62 -6.91
CA TYR A 44 -1.76 -3.19 -5.57
C TYR A 44 -3.23 -3.37 -5.18
N ILE A 45 -3.57 -4.55 -4.68
CA ILE A 45 -4.94 -4.90 -4.30
C ILE A 45 -4.90 -5.43 -2.87
N GLU A 46 -5.59 -4.77 -1.96
CA GLU A 46 -5.71 -5.19 -0.55
C GLU A 46 -7.18 -5.53 -0.26
N VAL A 47 -7.47 -6.84 -0.23
CA VAL A 47 -8.83 -7.38 -0.14
C VAL A 47 -9.41 -7.28 1.29
N PHE A 48 -8.53 -7.32 2.29
CA PHE A 48 -8.86 -7.25 3.72
C PHE A 48 -8.07 -6.10 4.36
N GLY A 49 -8.58 -4.89 4.17
CA GLY A 49 -7.86 -3.66 4.48
C GLY A 49 -7.59 -3.43 5.96
N GLY A 50 -8.58 -3.64 6.83
CA GLY A 50 -8.50 -3.26 8.25
C GLY A 50 -7.96 -1.84 8.42
N ALA A 51 -6.81 -1.70 9.11
CA ALA A 51 -6.10 -0.42 9.29
C ALA A 51 -5.14 -0.04 8.15
N LEU A 52 -5.03 -0.83 7.07
CA LEU A 52 -4.17 -0.59 5.90
C LEU A 52 -2.68 -0.49 6.23
N SER A 53 -2.24 -1.25 7.23
CA SER A 53 -0.85 -1.25 7.73
C SER A 53 0.21 -1.47 6.65
N VAL A 54 -0.07 -2.33 5.67
CA VAL A 54 0.85 -2.62 4.57
C VAL A 54 0.78 -1.53 3.51
N PHE A 55 -0.43 -1.18 3.07
CA PHE A 55 -0.70 -0.09 2.13
C PHE A 55 0.03 1.22 2.50
N TYR A 56 -0.10 1.69 3.75
CA TYR A 56 0.54 2.93 4.17
C TYR A 56 2.08 2.85 4.15
N GLN A 57 2.66 1.67 4.39
CA GLN A 57 4.11 1.50 4.50
C GLN A 57 4.81 1.16 3.18
N LYS A 58 4.06 0.69 2.17
CA LYS A 58 4.63 0.40 0.84
C LYS A 58 4.77 1.67 0.02
N SER A 59 5.63 1.62 -1.01
CA SER A 59 5.65 2.68 -2.02
C SER A 59 4.33 2.73 -2.77
N ALA A 60 3.91 3.92 -3.20
CA ALA A 60 2.71 4.09 -4.02
C ALA A 60 2.81 3.27 -5.32
N SER A 61 1.72 2.59 -5.67
CA SER A 61 1.57 1.85 -6.92
C SER A 61 0.72 2.68 -7.89
N LYS A 62 0.81 2.43 -9.20
CA LYS A 62 0.05 3.21 -10.20
C LYS A 62 -1.46 3.06 -10.00
N ILE A 63 -1.90 1.86 -9.63
CA ILE A 63 -3.29 1.52 -9.35
C ILE A 63 -3.34 0.87 -7.98
N GLU A 64 -4.27 1.31 -7.13
CA GLU A 64 -4.45 0.79 -5.78
C GLU A 64 -5.94 0.55 -5.54
N VAL A 65 -6.30 -0.70 -5.24
CA VAL A 65 -7.68 -1.12 -4.95
C VAL A 65 -7.72 -1.60 -3.51
N ILE A 66 -8.57 -0.98 -2.72
CA ILE A 66 -8.70 -1.25 -1.29
C ILE A 66 -10.12 -1.72 -1.01
N ASN A 67 -10.24 -2.83 -0.28
CA ASN A 67 -11.51 -3.43 0.12
C ASN A 67 -11.45 -3.93 1.57
N ASP A 68 -12.60 -3.94 2.21
CA ASP A 68 -12.88 -4.63 3.46
C ASP A 68 -14.39 -4.93 3.48
N ILE A 69 -14.82 -5.95 4.23
CA ILE A 69 -16.24 -6.25 4.38
C ILE A 69 -16.94 -5.23 5.28
N ASN A 70 -16.18 -4.53 6.13
CA ASN A 70 -16.70 -3.47 6.97
C ASN A 70 -16.74 -2.13 6.21
N ASP A 71 -17.94 -1.75 5.76
CA ASP A 71 -18.18 -0.52 5.02
C ASP A 71 -17.79 0.75 5.80
N GLU A 72 -17.91 0.75 7.13
CA GLU A 72 -17.51 1.90 7.95
C GLU A 72 -15.99 2.13 7.91
N LEU A 73 -15.20 1.05 7.81
CA LEU A 73 -13.74 1.18 7.65
C LEU A 73 -13.38 1.75 6.28
N ILE A 74 -14.04 1.27 5.24
CA ILE A 74 -13.82 1.82 3.89
C ILE A 74 -14.24 3.29 3.84
N ASN A 75 -15.38 3.64 4.44
CA ASN A 75 -15.80 5.04 4.55
C ASN A 75 -14.78 5.90 5.32
N LEU A 76 -14.24 5.40 6.44
CA LEU A 76 -13.22 6.11 7.21
C LEU A 76 -11.96 6.37 6.37
N HIS A 77 -11.44 5.37 5.65
CA HIS A 77 -10.27 5.55 4.78
C HIS A 77 -10.55 6.52 3.63
N LEU A 78 -11.76 6.51 3.07
CA LEU A 78 -12.18 7.50 2.06
C LEU A 78 -12.23 8.92 2.62
N CYS A 79 -12.73 9.10 3.86
CA CYS A 79 -12.70 10.40 4.53
C CYS A 79 -11.27 10.89 4.78
N ILE A 80 -10.35 10.00 5.18
CA ILE A 80 -8.93 10.34 5.38
C ILE A 80 -8.28 10.74 4.06
N ARG A 81 -8.62 10.09 2.95
CA ARG A 81 -8.06 10.43 1.62
C ARG A 81 -8.52 11.80 1.11
N ASN A 82 -9.77 12.17 1.39
CA ASN A 82 -10.41 13.34 0.79
C ASN A 82 -10.28 14.63 1.63
N LYS A 83 -9.62 14.56 2.79
CA LYS A 83 -9.35 15.71 3.66
C LYS A 83 -7.86 15.97 3.76
#